data_AF-A0AAW7ZAB8-F1
#
_entry.id   AF-A0AAW7ZAB8-F1
#
_cell.length_a   1.000
_cell.length_b   1.000
_cell.length_c   1.000
_cell.angle_alpha   90.00
_cell.angle_beta   90.00
_cell.angle_gamma   90.00
#
_symmetry.space_group_name_H-M   'P 1'
#
loop_
_entity.id
_entity.type
_entity.pdbx_description
1 polymer ?
#
loop_
_entity_poly.entity_id
_entity_poly.type
_entity_poly.pdbx_seq_one_letter_code
_entity_poly.pdbx_strand_id
1 'polypeptide(L)'
;MNRVTFLQWSKQGVKGDMLIKTRALGIGIIASLSATLAVFLILAFVVAVTSMPIYDFALAIMLTMLVSSFLGGKGAGKEAGIRGCIHGAAVGLLYGMLFVFLSVVAGMPVTEFILIIGSMVLAGIIGGIVGVNLPNAKRQVIGRRATR
;
A
#
# COMPACT_ATOMS: atom_id res chain seq x y z
N MET A 1 -1.78 -26.27 12.48
CA MET A 1 -2.65 -25.39 11.66
C MET A 1 -2.28 -23.94 11.92
N ASN A 2 -1.68 -23.23 10.96
CA ASN A 2 -1.39 -21.79 11.11
C ASN A 2 -2.72 -21.01 11.13
N ARG A 3 -3.01 -20.28 12.22
CA ARG A 3 -4.16 -19.35 12.26
C ARG A 3 -3.87 -18.18 11.32
N VAL A 4 -4.61 -18.11 10.22
CA VAL A 4 -4.61 -16.92 9.35
C VAL A 4 -5.47 -15.86 10.02
N THR A 5 -4.88 -14.70 10.31
CA THR A 5 -5.59 -13.59 10.96
C THR A 5 -6.18 -12.69 9.88
N PHE A 6 -7.44 -12.95 9.52
CA PHE A 6 -8.17 -12.13 8.56
C PHE A 6 -8.67 -10.83 9.18
N LEU A 7 -9.30 -10.91 10.36
CA LEU A 7 -9.82 -9.78 11.11
C LEU A 7 -9.58 -9.98 12.61
N GLN A 8 -8.56 -9.30 13.14
CA GLN A 8 -8.38 -9.14 14.58
C GLN A 8 -8.66 -7.68 14.93
N TRP A 9 -9.88 -7.43 15.40
CA TRP A 9 -10.41 -6.09 15.66
C TRP A 9 -9.88 -5.46 16.94
N SER A 10 -9.42 -6.22 17.92
CA SER A 10 -8.76 -5.66 19.09
C SER A 10 -7.70 -6.62 19.63
N LYS A 11 -6.66 -6.04 20.24
CA LYS A 11 -6.00 -6.72 21.35
C LYS A 11 -6.79 -6.37 22.60
N GLN A 12 -7.52 -7.32 23.17
CA GLN A 12 -8.09 -7.16 24.50
C GLN A 12 -6.96 -6.76 25.47
N GLY A 13 -7.10 -5.60 26.14
CA GLY A 13 -6.20 -5.16 27.21
C GLY A 13 -5.20 -4.03 26.90
N VAL A 14 -5.15 -3.47 25.67
CA VAL A 14 -4.26 -2.33 25.37
C VAL A 14 -5.03 -1.01 25.41
N LYS A 15 -4.90 -0.25 26.51
CA LYS A 15 -5.38 1.14 26.61
C LYS A 15 -4.68 1.97 25.52
N GLY A 16 -5.46 2.58 24.62
CA GLY A 16 -4.96 3.47 23.56
C GLY A 16 -4.76 2.86 22.16
N ASP A 17 -5.41 1.73 21.83
CA ASP A 17 -5.30 1.13 20.49
C ASP A 17 -6.07 1.96 19.44
N MET A 18 -5.39 2.93 18.83
CA MET A 18 -5.94 3.77 17.76
C MET A 18 -6.39 2.94 16.55
N LEU A 19 -7.46 3.38 15.87
CA LEU A 19 -8.00 2.74 14.67
C LEU A 19 -6.96 2.64 13.55
N ILE A 20 -6.19 3.73 13.36
CA ILE A 20 -5.14 3.85 12.36
C ILE A 20 -3.85 4.22 13.07
N LYS A 21 -2.82 3.41 12.89
CA LYS A 21 -1.46 3.74 13.36
C LYS A 21 -0.79 4.60 12.29
N THR A 22 -0.60 5.88 12.59
CA THR A 22 0.04 6.87 11.69
C THR A 22 1.40 6.38 11.17
N ARG A 23 2.21 5.74 12.03
CA ARG A 23 3.50 5.16 11.63
C ARG A 23 3.37 4.05 10.59
N ALA A 24 2.35 3.20 10.71
CA ALA A 24 2.10 2.14 9.74
C ALA A 24 1.63 2.72 8.39
N LEU A 25 0.77 3.74 8.44
CA LEU A 25 0.31 4.45 7.26
C LEU A 25 1.47 5.13 6.51
N GLY A 26 2.35 5.83 7.24
CA GLY A 26 3.52 6.49 6.64
C GLY A 26 4.48 5.51 5.96
N ILE A 27 4.76 4.37 6.60
CA ILE A 27 5.58 3.31 5.99
C ILE A 27 4.91 2.75 4.73
N GLY A 28 3.58 2.58 4.75
CA GLY A 28 2.83 2.13 3.58
C GLY A 28 2.90 3.11 2.40
N ILE A 29 2.72 4.40 2.65
CA ILE A 29 2.80 5.45 1.60
C ILE A 29 4.23 5.55 1.04
N ILE A 30 5.25 5.53 1.90
CA ILE A 30 6.64 5.55 1.43
C ILE A 30 6.93 4.32 0.56
N ALA A 31 6.44 3.14 0.96
CA ALA A 31 6.61 1.91 0.20
C ALA A 31 5.89 1.94 -1.16
N SER A 32 4.66 2.47 -1.25
CA SER A 32 3.96 2.58 -2.54
C SER A 32 4.64 3.61 -3.45
N LEU A 33 5.03 4.77 -2.93
CA LEU A 33 5.71 5.80 -3.71
C LEU A 33 7.08 5.36 -4.21
N SER A 34 7.88 4.72 -3.37
CA SER A 34 9.20 4.19 -3.76
C SER A 34 9.10 3.11 -4.83
N ALA A 35 8.13 2.19 -4.73
CA ALA A 35 7.87 1.19 -5.76
C ALA A 35 7.44 1.84 -7.08
N THR A 36 6.55 2.83 -7.03
CA THR A 36 6.09 3.57 -8.22
C THR A 36 7.27 4.28 -8.89
N LEU A 37 8.05 5.01 -8.11
CA LEU A 37 9.17 5.80 -8.59
C LEU A 37 10.22 4.90 -9.25
N ALA A 38 10.55 3.76 -8.65
CA ALA A 38 11.50 2.82 -9.22
C ALA A 38 11.06 2.33 -10.61
N VAL A 39 9.80 1.93 -10.76
CA VAL A 39 9.28 1.44 -12.04
C VAL A 39 9.16 2.57 -13.07
N PHE A 40 8.73 3.77 -12.66
CA PHE A 40 8.62 4.92 -13.57
C PHE A 40 9.99 5.40 -14.05
N LEU A 41 11.05 5.31 -13.24
CA LEU A 41 12.42 5.60 -13.68
C LEU A 41 12.89 4.59 -14.74
N ILE A 42 12.59 3.31 -14.55
CA ILE A 42 12.89 2.27 -15.54
C ILE A 42 12.11 2.56 -16.83
N LEU A 43 10.82 2.90 -16.72
CA LEU A 43 9.98 3.21 -17.88
C LEU A 43 10.48 4.45 -18.63
N ALA A 44 10.88 5.49 -17.90
CA ALA A 44 11.46 6.70 -18.49
C ALA A 44 12.76 6.39 -19.26
N PHE A 45 13.60 5.51 -18.73
CA PHE A 45 14.81 5.05 -19.42
C PHE A 45 14.46 4.27 -20.70
N VAL A 46 13.49 3.36 -20.65
CA VAL A 46 13.04 2.60 -21.83
C VAL A 46 12.51 3.51 -22.91
N VAL A 47 11.64 4.47 -22.55
CA VAL A 47 11.08 5.46 -23.48
C VAL A 47 12.20 6.31 -24.11
N ALA A 48 13.19 6.74 -23.31
CA ALA A 48 14.32 7.53 -23.80
C ALA A 48 15.19 6.78 -24.82
N VAL A 49 15.38 5.46 -24.65
CA VAL A 49 16.22 4.66 -25.57
C VAL A 49 15.45 4.19 -26.80
N THR A 50 14.17 3.87 -26.66
CA THR A 50 13.37 3.26 -27.74
C THR A 50 12.62 4.28 -28.60
N SER A 51 12.48 5.54 -28.13
CA SER A 51 11.62 6.57 -28.75
C SER A 51 10.16 6.12 -28.95
N MET A 52 9.72 5.09 -28.21
CA MET A 52 8.34 4.64 -28.24
C MET A 52 7.43 5.62 -27.50
N PRO A 53 6.18 5.79 -27.96
CA PRO A 53 5.25 6.67 -27.30
C PRO A 53 4.77 6.11 -25.95
N ILE A 54 4.50 7.00 -25.01
CA ILE A 54 4.14 6.65 -23.62
C ILE A 54 2.81 5.86 -23.54
N TYR A 55 1.90 6.07 -24.48
CA TYR A 55 0.58 5.43 -24.47
C TYR A 55 0.64 3.91 -24.65
N ASP A 56 1.69 3.37 -25.28
CA ASP A 56 1.90 1.93 -25.43
C ASP A 56 2.14 1.23 -24.08
N PHE A 57 2.49 2.01 -23.05
CA PHE A 57 2.77 1.51 -21.70
C PHE A 57 1.62 1.71 -20.71
N ALA A 58 0.42 2.09 -21.18
CA ALA A 58 -0.73 2.33 -20.31
C ALA A 58 -1.05 1.14 -19.38
N LEU A 59 -1.00 -0.09 -19.91
CA LEU A 59 -1.21 -1.31 -19.12
C LEU A 59 -0.11 -1.48 -18.06
N ALA A 60 1.15 -1.24 -18.42
CA ALA A 60 2.28 -1.33 -17.50
C ALA A 60 2.17 -0.30 -16.37
N ILE A 61 1.73 0.92 -16.67
CA ILE A 61 1.49 1.98 -15.67
C ILE A 61 0.37 1.55 -14.72
N MET A 62 -0.74 1.04 -15.24
CA MET A 62 -1.86 0.55 -14.42
C MET A 62 -1.43 -0.58 -13.47
N LEU A 63 -0.71 -1.58 -13.99
CA LEU A 63 -0.17 -2.66 -13.15
C LEU A 63 0.80 -2.15 -12.11
N THR A 64 1.65 -1.17 -12.47
CA THR A 64 2.59 -0.54 -11.54
C THR A 64 1.87 0.12 -10.38
N MET A 65 0.80 0.86 -10.63
CA MET A 65 0.00 1.49 -9.59
C MET A 65 -0.65 0.45 -8.67
N LEU A 66 -1.23 -0.61 -9.23
CA LEU A 66 -1.85 -1.71 -8.45
C LEU A 66 -0.83 -2.43 -7.57
N VAL A 67 0.31 -2.81 -8.15
CA VAL A 67 1.41 -3.49 -7.42
C VAL A 67 1.99 -2.56 -6.35
N SER A 68 2.15 -1.28 -6.64
CA SER A 68 2.63 -0.29 -5.68
C SER A 68 1.66 -0.11 -4.50
N SER A 69 0.35 -0.03 -4.78
CA SER A 69 -0.68 0.01 -3.73
C SER A 69 -0.66 -1.27 -2.87
N PHE A 70 -0.55 -2.45 -3.51
CA PHE A 70 -0.40 -3.72 -2.81
C PHE A 70 0.84 -3.76 -1.91
N LEU A 71 2.00 -3.31 -2.40
CA LEU A 71 3.24 -3.27 -1.62
C LEU A 71 3.15 -2.28 -0.45
N GLY A 72 2.52 -1.12 -0.66
CA GLY A 72 2.22 -0.15 0.40
C GLY A 72 1.30 -0.72 1.46
N GLY A 73 0.19 -1.36 1.06
CA GLY A 73 -0.72 -2.07 1.95
C GLY A 73 0.00 -3.16 2.75
N LYS A 74 0.84 -3.96 2.10
CA LYS A 74 1.67 -5.00 2.74
C LYS A 74 2.62 -4.41 3.79
N GLY A 75 3.28 -3.29 3.48
CA GLY A 75 4.14 -2.57 4.41
C GLY A 75 3.38 -2.07 5.64
N ALA A 76 2.24 -1.41 5.41
CA ALA A 76 1.40 -0.90 6.49
C ALA A 76 0.79 -2.01 7.36
N GLY A 77 0.32 -3.10 6.75
CA GLY A 77 -0.20 -4.26 7.47
C GLY A 77 0.87 -4.92 8.35
N LYS A 78 2.08 -5.12 7.82
CA LYS A 78 3.21 -5.69 8.57
C LYS A 78 3.59 -4.83 9.77
N GLU A 79 3.60 -3.51 9.60
CA GLU A 79 3.94 -2.59 10.69
C GLU A 79 2.82 -2.47 11.74
N ALA A 80 1.56 -2.38 11.30
CA ALA A 80 0.42 -2.27 12.20
C ALA A 80 0.23 -3.53 13.06
N GLY A 81 0.43 -4.70 12.44
CA GLY A 81 0.34 -6.03 13.05
C GLY A 81 -1.07 -6.43 13.49
N ILE A 82 -2.08 -5.62 13.18
CA ILE A 82 -3.52 -5.81 13.38
C ILE A 82 -4.27 -5.00 12.31
N ARG A 83 -5.56 -5.31 12.05
CA ARG A 83 -6.44 -4.52 11.16
C ARG A 83 -5.85 -4.22 9.78
N GLY A 84 -5.32 -5.25 9.12
CA GLY A 84 -4.63 -5.13 7.83
C GLY A 84 -5.53 -4.56 6.73
N CYS A 85 -6.81 -4.93 6.73
CA CYS A 85 -7.81 -4.39 5.82
C CYS A 85 -7.92 -2.85 5.94
N ILE A 86 -8.05 -2.30 7.15
CA ILE A 86 -8.19 -0.85 7.36
C ILE A 86 -6.92 -0.10 6.97
N HIS A 87 -5.75 -0.59 7.37
CA HIS A 87 -4.47 0.05 7.03
C HIS A 87 -4.21 -0.02 5.52
N GLY A 88 -4.50 -1.16 4.89
CA GLY A 88 -4.41 -1.35 3.46
C GLY A 88 -5.36 -0.44 2.67
N ALA A 89 -6.63 -0.35 3.10
CA ALA A 89 -7.62 0.55 2.51
C ALA A 89 -7.19 2.02 2.64
N ALA A 90 -6.68 2.42 3.80
CA ALA A 90 -6.22 3.79 4.02
C ALA A 90 -5.01 4.13 3.13
N VAL A 91 -4.04 3.22 2.97
CA VAL A 91 -2.92 3.42 2.04
C VAL A 91 -3.41 3.53 0.60
N GLY A 92 -4.25 2.59 0.15
CA GLY A 92 -4.78 2.60 -1.21
C GLY A 92 -5.62 3.84 -1.53
N LEU A 93 -6.41 4.32 -0.56
CA LEU A 93 -7.20 5.55 -0.69
C LEU A 93 -6.30 6.78 -0.83
N LEU A 94 -5.35 6.96 0.09
CA LEU A 94 -4.45 8.13 0.06
C LEU A 94 -3.55 8.13 -1.17
N TYR A 95 -3.04 6.95 -1.54
CA TYR A 95 -2.24 6.78 -2.75
C TYR A 95 -3.06 7.04 -4.02
N GLY A 96 -4.29 6.52 -4.12
CA GLY A 96 -5.18 6.80 -5.25
C GLY A 96 -5.59 8.26 -5.35
N MET A 97 -5.93 8.89 -4.21
CA MET A 97 -6.25 10.33 -4.14
C MET A 97 -5.08 11.19 -4.61
N LEU A 98 -3.84 10.81 -4.29
CA LEU A 98 -2.65 11.52 -4.78
C LEU A 98 -2.60 11.55 -6.31
N PHE A 99 -2.86 10.42 -6.98
CA PHE A 99 -2.87 10.38 -8.44
C PHE A 99 -4.02 11.16 -9.06
N VAL A 100 -5.22 11.09 -8.47
CA VAL A 100 -6.34 11.92 -8.91
C VAL A 100 -5.99 13.41 -8.77
N PHE A 101 -5.39 13.81 -7.64
CA PHE A 101 -4.95 15.17 -7.41
C PHE A 101 -3.90 15.61 -8.45
N LEU A 102 -2.90 14.77 -8.73
CA LEU A 102 -1.89 15.05 -9.76
C LEU A 102 -2.52 15.21 -11.16
N SER A 103 -3.51 14.39 -11.50
CA SER A 103 -4.24 14.53 -12.77
C SER A 103 -4.99 15.86 -12.88
N VAL A 104 -5.66 16.30 -11.80
CA VAL A 104 -6.32 17.61 -11.75
C VAL A 104 -5.32 18.75 -11.92
N VAL A 105 -4.20 18.70 -11.19
CA VAL A 105 -3.15 19.73 -11.27
C VAL A 105 -2.50 19.78 -12.66
N ALA A 106 -2.40 18.64 -13.34
CA ALA A 106 -1.91 18.55 -14.71
C ALA A 106 -2.94 19.00 -15.78
N GLY A 107 -4.16 19.38 -15.38
CA GLY A 107 -5.23 19.76 -16.30
C GLY A 107 -5.82 18.59 -17.10
N MET A 108 -5.60 17.34 -16.65
CA MET A 108 -6.10 16.15 -17.31
C MET A 108 -7.53 15.82 -16.87
N PRO A 109 -8.40 15.36 -17.79
CA PRO A 109 -9.75 14.96 -17.43
C PRO A 109 -9.70 13.73 -16.50
N VAL A 110 -10.25 13.87 -15.29
CA VAL A 110 -10.35 12.77 -14.33
C VAL A 110 -11.65 12.01 -14.55
N THR A 111 -11.66 11.17 -15.58
CA THR A 111 -12.74 10.21 -15.81
C THR A 111 -12.50 8.95 -14.96
N GLU A 112 -13.58 8.27 -14.56
CA GLU A 112 -13.50 6.99 -13.83
C GLU A 112 -12.71 7.02 -12.50
N PHE A 113 -12.66 8.15 -11.81
CA PHE A 113 -11.90 8.29 -10.55
C PHE A 113 -12.33 7.27 -9.49
N ILE A 114 -13.61 6.87 -9.47
CA ILE A 114 -14.16 5.85 -8.57
C ILE A 114 -13.51 4.50 -8.85
N LEU A 115 -13.34 4.12 -10.12
CA LEU A 115 -12.70 2.86 -10.51
C LEU A 115 -11.20 2.88 -10.20
N ILE A 116 -10.52 4.00 -10.45
CA ILE A 116 -9.09 4.16 -10.14
C ILE A 116 -8.86 4.03 -8.64
N ILE A 117 -9.55 4.84 -7.82
CA ILE A 117 -9.40 4.79 -6.36
C ILE A 117 -9.87 3.43 -5.83
N GLY A 118 -11.00 2.93 -6.31
CA GLY A 118 -11.55 1.64 -5.90
C GLY A 118 -10.58 0.49 -6.13
N SER A 119 -9.95 0.42 -7.30
CA SER A 119 -8.94 -0.60 -7.62
C SER A 119 -7.69 -0.49 -6.74
N MET A 120 -7.22 0.74 -6.46
CA MET A 120 -6.09 0.96 -5.54
C MET A 120 -6.43 0.57 -4.11
N VAL A 121 -7.65 0.87 -3.64
CA VAL A 121 -8.14 0.47 -2.31
C VAL A 121 -8.21 -1.05 -2.20
N LEU A 122 -8.76 -1.74 -3.20
CA LEU A 122 -8.83 -3.20 -3.21
C LEU A 122 -7.44 -3.83 -3.20
N ALA A 123 -6.52 -3.36 -4.04
CA ALA A 123 -5.14 -3.83 -4.05
C ALA A 123 -4.45 -3.58 -2.70
N GLY A 124 -4.67 -2.41 -2.11
CA GLY A 124 -4.16 -2.02 -0.79
C GLY A 124 -4.70 -2.92 0.32
N ILE A 125 -6.00 -3.25 0.32
CA ILE A 125 -6.64 -4.18 1.26
C ILE A 125 -5.99 -5.56 1.18
N ILE A 126 -5.85 -6.11 -0.02
CA ILE A 126 -5.23 -7.43 -0.23
C ILE A 126 -3.80 -7.41 0.31
N GLY A 127 -3.04 -6.37 -0.02
CA GLY A 127 -1.70 -6.14 0.52
C GLY A 127 -1.68 -6.10 2.04
N GLY A 128 -2.58 -5.33 2.66
CA GLY A 128 -2.70 -5.18 4.10
C GLY A 128 -3.02 -6.48 4.84
N ILE A 129 -3.91 -7.29 4.28
CA ILE A 129 -4.22 -8.64 4.80
C ILE A 129 -2.98 -9.52 4.77
N VAL A 130 -2.26 -9.56 3.63
CA VAL A 130 -0.99 -10.29 3.53
C VAL A 130 0.04 -9.77 4.54
N GLY A 131 0.15 -8.44 4.66
CA GLY A 131 1.10 -7.76 5.53
C GLY A 131 0.98 -8.14 6.99
N VAL A 132 -0.24 -8.15 7.55
CA VAL A 132 -0.47 -8.46 8.97
C VAL A 132 -0.08 -9.89 9.34
N ASN A 133 -0.13 -10.81 8.38
CA ASN A 133 0.22 -12.22 8.58
C ASN A 133 1.73 -12.49 8.46
N LEU A 134 2.55 -11.50 8.09
CA LEU A 134 3.99 -11.65 7.99
C LEU A 134 4.68 -11.52 9.37
N PRO A 135 5.74 -12.31 9.64
CA PRO A 135 6.53 -12.15 10.85
C PRO A 135 7.18 -10.78 10.89
N ASN A 136 6.96 -10.04 11.99
CA ASN A 136 7.60 -8.76 12.24
C ASN A 136 8.73 -8.94 13.26
N ALA A 137 9.98 -8.75 12.84
CA ALA A 137 11.18 -8.97 13.64
C ALA A 137 11.17 -8.19 14.97
N LYS A 138 10.64 -6.95 14.97
CA LYS A 138 10.49 -6.16 16.21
C LYS A 138 9.55 -6.83 17.24
N ARG A 139 8.51 -7.52 16.76
CA ARG A 139 7.51 -8.18 17.61
C ARG A 139 8.04 -9.48 18.21
N GLN A 140 8.89 -10.20 17.49
CA GLN A 140 9.56 -11.41 17.97
C GLN A 140 10.57 -11.11 19.09
N VAL A 141 11.31 -10.00 19.00
CA VAL A 141 12.28 -9.60 20.03
C VAL A 141 11.59 -9.22 21.35
N ILE A 142 10.46 -8.50 21.29
CA ILE A 142 9.69 -8.13 22.50
C ILE A 142 9.05 -9.36 23.14
N GLY A 143 8.47 -10.28 22.35
CA GLY A 143 7.89 -11.52 22.86
C GLY A 143 8.92 -12.40 23.58
N ARG A 144 10.15 -12.50 23.05
CA ARG A 144 11.24 -13.26 23.66
C ARG A 144 11.80 -12.63 24.94
N ARG A 145 11.70 -11.30 25.11
CA ARG A 145 12.10 -10.62 26.35
C ARG A 145 11.07 -10.72 27.46
N ALA A 146 9.79 -10.95 27.14
CA ALA A 146 8.74 -11.13 28.15
C ALA A 146 8.67 -12.57 28.70
N THR A 147 9.36 -13.53 28.08
CA THR A 147 9.42 -14.94 28.50
C THR A 147 10.77 -15.32 29.12
N ARG A 148 11.65 -14.35 29.38
CA ARG A 148 12.85 -14.49 30.21
C ARG A 148 12.67 -13.66 31.46
#